data_AF-A0A9E2AHG5-F1
#
_entry.id   AF-A0A9E2AHG5-F1
#
_cell.length_a   1.000
_cell.length_b   1.000
_cell.length_c   1.000
_cell.angle_alpha   90.00
_cell.angle_beta   90.00
_cell.angle_gamma   90.00
#
_symmetry.space_group_name_H-M   'P 1'
#
loop_
_entity.id
_entity.type
_entity.pdbx_description
1 polymer ?
#
loop_
_entity_poly.entity_id
_entity_poly.type
_entity_poly.pdbx_seq_one_letter_code
_entity_poly.pdbx_strand_id
1 'polypeptide(L)'
;MLMQNLYGKFAKWVGIVALILVAPLLATLFSTEVNWDVSDFLIMGAVLFGIGVVYELIAGKSDKTVYKAAFAVGLLGAFLLFWVNGAVGIIGNEGQDANLLYGAVFIVGLIGSLIARFKARGMFYTLIAAAITQMLAPFAAYIIWTPPTISWSPSVFGVFFMSGFFALLFVVSAMLFRRASKD
;
A
#
# COMPACT_ATOMS: atom_id res chain seq x y z
N MET A 1 7.87 -3.66 32.56
CA MET A 1 7.21 -4.71 31.76
C MET A 1 6.61 -4.18 30.45
N LEU A 2 5.77 -3.12 30.46
CA LEU A 2 5.21 -2.51 29.23
C LEU A 2 6.26 -2.00 28.22
N MET A 3 7.30 -1.28 28.69
CA MET A 3 8.36 -0.78 27.81
C MET A 3 9.20 -1.90 27.17
N GLN A 4 9.56 -2.95 27.91
CA GLN A 4 10.35 -4.08 27.40
C GLN A 4 9.64 -4.82 26.24
N ASN A 5 8.32 -4.98 26.32
CA ASN A 5 7.53 -5.57 25.23
C ASN A 5 7.49 -4.69 23.98
N LEU A 6 7.56 -3.37 24.13
CA LEU A 6 7.60 -2.44 23.00
C LEU A 6 8.96 -2.43 22.31
N TYR A 7 10.06 -2.44 23.09
CA TYR A 7 11.42 -2.55 22.57
C TYR A 7 11.63 -3.82 21.73
N GLY A 8 11.14 -4.98 22.22
CA GLY A 8 11.24 -6.23 21.47
C GLY A 8 10.47 -6.20 20.14
N LYS A 9 9.29 -5.55 20.12
CA LYS A 9 8.49 -5.37 18.90
C LYS A 9 9.19 -4.46 17.89
N PHE A 10 9.82 -3.38 18.34
CA PHE A 10 10.57 -2.48 17.46
C PHE A 10 11.84 -3.12 16.92
N ALA A 11 12.62 -3.79 17.77
CA ALA A 11 13.81 -4.52 17.33
C ALA A 11 13.48 -5.59 16.29
N LYS A 12 12.37 -6.32 16.46
CA LYS A 12 11.83 -7.26 15.46
C LYS A 12 11.62 -6.58 14.10
N TRP A 13 10.92 -5.44 14.07
CA TRP A 13 10.65 -4.75 12.81
C TRP A 13 11.91 -4.15 12.17
N VAL A 14 12.83 -3.60 12.96
CA VAL A 14 14.14 -3.16 12.44
C VAL A 14 14.88 -4.33 11.79
N GLY A 15 14.92 -5.50 12.43
CA GLY A 15 15.55 -6.70 11.87
C GLY A 15 14.90 -7.17 10.57
N ILE A 16 13.56 -7.19 10.50
CA ILE A 16 12.83 -7.56 9.28
C ILE A 16 13.11 -6.56 8.15
N VAL A 17 13.06 -5.26 8.43
CA VAL A 17 13.32 -4.21 7.44
C VAL A 17 14.76 -4.30 6.93
N ALA A 18 15.73 -4.46 7.83
CA ALA A 18 17.14 -4.65 7.45
C ALA A 18 17.29 -5.87 6.55
N LEU A 19 16.67 -7.01 6.90
CA LEU A 19 16.73 -8.23 6.10
C LEU A 19 16.10 -8.04 4.70
N ILE A 20 14.98 -7.35 4.58
CA ILE A 20 14.33 -7.06 3.29
C ILE A 20 15.25 -6.17 2.44
N LEU A 21 15.87 -5.14 3.03
CA LEU A 21 16.74 -4.20 2.32
C LEU A 21 18.11 -4.78 1.94
N VAL A 22 18.49 -5.95 2.47
CA VAL A 22 19.66 -6.68 1.97
C VAL A 22 19.50 -7.02 0.48
N ALA A 23 18.29 -7.35 0.02
CA ALA A 23 18.07 -7.69 -1.39
C ALA A 23 18.42 -6.54 -2.36
N PRO A 24 17.84 -5.32 -2.24
CA PRO A 24 18.24 -4.20 -3.08
C PRO A 24 19.69 -3.76 -2.82
N LEU A 25 20.22 -3.91 -1.59
CA LEU A 25 21.63 -3.61 -1.33
C LEU A 25 22.56 -4.52 -2.14
N LEU A 26 22.35 -5.84 -2.08
CA LEU A 26 23.12 -6.77 -2.91
C LEU A 26 22.91 -6.49 -4.40
N ALA A 27 21.68 -6.18 -4.83
CA ALA A 27 21.40 -5.83 -6.22
C ALA A 27 22.21 -4.60 -6.68
N THR A 28 22.29 -3.53 -5.88
CA THR A 28 23.14 -2.35 -6.19
C THR A 28 24.63 -2.63 -6.22
N LEU A 29 25.09 -3.64 -5.45
CA LEU A 29 26.51 -4.01 -5.41
C LEU A 29 26.91 -4.86 -6.61
N PHE A 30 25.98 -5.60 -7.21
CA PHE A 30 26.27 -6.58 -8.26
C PHE A 30 25.64 -6.28 -9.62
N SER A 31 24.78 -5.26 -9.74
CA SER A 31 24.07 -4.91 -10.97
C SER A 31 23.95 -3.40 -11.15
N THR A 32 23.82 -2.96 -12.41
CA THR A 32 23.46 -1.59 -12.76
C THR A 32 21.95 -1.41 -12.98
N GLU A 33 21.18 -2.51 -13.02
CA GLU A 33 19.72 -2.47 -13.21
C GLU A 33 19.00 -1.93 -11.98
N VAL A 34 19.52 -2.21 -10.78
CA VAL A 34 19.05 -1.63 -9.52
C VAL A 34 20.11 -0.64 -9.06
N ASN A 35 19.82 0.65 -9.13
CA ASN A 35 20.77 1.71 -8.77
C ASN A 35 20.17 2.61 -7.68
N TRP A 36 19.92 2.02 -6.51
CA TRP A 36 19.41 2.73 -5.35
C TRP A 36 20.51 3.54 -4.68
N ASP A 37 20.22 4.80 -4.39
CA ASP A 37 21.07 5.62 -3.56
C ASP A 37 20.68 5.52 -2.08
N VAL A 38 21.41 6.23 -1.21
CA VAL A 38 21.14 6.25 0.23
C VAL A 38 19.71 6.72 0.55
N SER A 39 19.17 7.65 -0.24
CA SER A 39 17.83 8.18 -0.03
C SER A 39 16.75 7.14 -0.32
N ASP A 40 16.92 6.30 -1.34
CA ASP A 40 16.01 5.20 -1.65
C ASP A 40 15.93 4.20 -0.49
N PHE A 41 17.09 3.82 0.07
CA PHE A 41 17.14 2.94 1.25
C PHE A 41 16.47 3.58 2.47
N LEU A 42 16.66 4.87 2.70
CA LEU A 42 16.06 5.58 3.83
C LEU A 42 14.55 5.70 3.68
N ILE A 43 14.05 6.10 2.51
CA ILE A 43 12.63 6.21 2.22
C ILE A 43 11.97 4.84 2.37
N MET A 44 12.56 3.81 1.76
CA MET A 44 11.98 2.48 1.82
C MET A 44 12.04 1.88 3.21
N GLY A 45 13.16 2.05 3.92
CA GLY A 45 13.30 1.63 5.30
C GLY A 45 12.26 2.28 6.20
N ALA A 46 12.02 3.59 6.04
CA ALA A 46 11.00 4.30 6.79
C ALA A 46 9.58 3.81 6.48
N VAL A 47 9.26 3.56 5.20
CA VAL A 47 7.95 3.05 4.78
C VAL A 47 7.70 1.64 5.35
N LEU A 48 8.64 0.71 5.17
CA LEU A 48 8.52 -0.66 5.65
C LEU A 48 8.44 -0.72 7.19
N PHE A 49 9.28 0.07 7.87
CA PHE A 49 9.24 0.17 9.33
C PHE A 49 7.91 0.76 9.80
N GLY A 50 7.43 1.83 9.16
CA GLY A 50 6.15 2.46 9.46
C GLY A 50 4.97 1.50 9.33
N ILE A 51 4.94 0.68 8.28
CA ILE A 51 3.94 -0.37 8.09
C ILE A 51 3.95 -1.36 9.25
N GLY A 52 5.14 -1.85 9.64
CA GLY A 52 5.29 -2.77 10.77
C GLY A 52 4.81 -2.20 12.09
N VAL A 53 5.15 -0.93 12.36
CA VAL A 53 4.69 -0.20 13.55
C VAL A 53 3.18 -0.01 13.55
N VAL A 54 2.59 0.45 12.43
CA VAL A 54 1.14 0.64 12.31
C VAL A 54 0.40 -0.69 12.50
N TYR A 55 0.90 -1.78 11.92
CA TYR A 55 0.36 -3.12 12.13
C TYR A 55 0.37 -3.51 13.61
N GLU A 56 1.50 -3.34 14.29
CA GLU A 56 1.64 -3.71 15.70
C GLU A 56 0.76 -2.85 16.63
N LEU A 57 0.61 -1.56 16.33
CA LEU A 57 -0.17 -0.62 17.14
C LEU A 57 -1.69 -0.79 16.98
N ILE A 58 -2.15 -1.25 15.82
CA ILE A 58 -3.57 -1.38 15.49
C ILE A 58 -3.98 -2.85 15.53
N ALA A 59 -3.48 -3.66 14.60
CA ALA A 59 -3.82 -5.08 14.49
C ALA A 59 -3.27 -5.90 15.66
N GLY A 60 -2.11 -5.54 16.21
CA GLY A 60 -1.52 -6.21 17.37
C GLY A 60 -2.37 -6.14 18.65
N LYS A 61 -3.33 -5.22 18.73
CA LYS A 61 -4.27 -5.08 19.87
C LYS A 61 -5.53 -5.93 19.76
N SER A 62 -5.83 -6.47 18.58
CA SER A 62 -7.01 -7.31 18.37
C SER A 62 -6.70 -8.76 18.74
N ASP A 63 -7.64 -9.47 19.36
CA ASP A 63 -7.51 -10.92 19.59
C ASP A 63 -7.98 -11.73 18.37
N LYS A 64 -8.76 -11.12 17.46
CA LYS A 64 -9.31 -11.78 16.28
C LYS A 64 -8.27 -11.91 15.17
N THR A 65 -7.87 -13.14 14.84
CA THR A 65 -6.96 -13.44 13.71
C THR A 65 -7.49 -12.90 12.38
N VAL A 66 -8.81 -12.97 12.15
CA VAL A 66 -9.43 -12.45 10.92
C VAL A 66 -9.25 -10.94 10.79
N TYR A 67 -9.32 -10.18 11.90
CA TYR A 67 -9.05 -8.74 11.89
C TYR A 67 -7.58 -8.47 11.54
N LYS A 68 -6.64 -9.23 12.12
CA LYS A 68 -5.21 -9.09 11.84
C LYS A 68 -4.90 -9.35 10.36
N ALA A 69 -5.45 -10.44 9.82
CA ALA A 69 -5.34 -10.77 8.40
C ALA A 69 -5.95 -9.67 7.51
N ALA A 70 -7.14 -9.16 7.85
CA ALA A 70 -7.78 -8.07 7.13
C ALA A 70 -6.86 -6.84 7.06
N PHE A 71 -6.32 -6.42 8.21
CA PHE A 71 -5.43 -5.27 8.31
C PHE A 71 -4.12 -5.48 7.55
N ALA A 72 -3.53 -6.69 7.62
CA ALA A 72 -2.33 -7.06 6.85
C ALA A 72 -2.56 -6.95 5.34
N VAL A 73 -3.64 -7.53 4.81
CA VAL A 73 -3.94 -7.48 3.36
C VAL A 73 -4.16 -6.03 2.90
N GLY A 74 -4.85 -5.22 3.69
CA GLY A 74 -5.09 -3.81 3.38
C GLY A 74 -3.79 -3.00 3.35
N LEU A 75 -2.94 -3.16 4.38
CA LEU A 75 -1.62 -2.51 4.43
C LEU A 75 -0.71 -2.96 3.28
N LEU A 76 -0.71 -4.25 2.97
CA LEU A 76 0.06 -4.79 1.84
C LEU A 76 -0.41 -4.19 0.52
N GLY A 77 -1.73 -4.10 0.29
CA GLY A 77 -2.28 -3.45 -0.89
C GLY A 77 -1.86 -1.98 -1.02
N ALA A 78 -1.90 -1.23 0.09
CA ALA A 78 -1.46 0.16 0.11
C ALA A 78 0.06 0.29 -0.14
N PHE A 79 0.87 -0.56 0.47
CA PHE A 79 2.32 -0.60 0.26
C PHE A 79 2.67 -0.91 -1.19
N LEU A 80 2.09 -1.97 -1.76
CA LEU A 80 2.36 -2.37 -3.13
C LEU A 80 1.88 -1.30 -4.11
N LEU A 81 0.76 -0.62 -3.83
CA LEU A 81 0.30 0.50 -4.64
C LEU A 81 1.30 1.65 -4.61
N PHE A 82 1.79 2.02 -3.43
CA PHE A 82 2.79 3.08 -3.25
C PHE A 82 4.07 2.73 -4.02
N TRP A 83 4.56 1.51 -3.82
CA TRP A 83 5.79 1.03 -4.44
C TRP A 83 5.66 0.98 -5.96
N VAL A 84 4.68 0.26 -6.50
CA VAL A 84 4.56 0.06 -7.95
C VAL A 84 4.29 1.38 -8.67
N ASN A 85 3.44 2.23 -8.10
CA ASN A 85 3.16 3.53 -8.68
C ASN A 85 4.36 4.47 -8.63
N GLY A 86 5.13 4.46 -7.54
CA GLY A 86 6.33 5.29 -7.39
C GLY A 86 7.55 4.79 -8.17
N ALA A 87 7.69 3.49 -8.37
CA ALA A 87 8.86 2.90 -9.01
C ALA A 87 8.72 2.74 -10.53
N VAL A 88 7.51 2.44 -11.01
CA VAL A 88 7.26 2.17 -12.44
C VAL A 88 6.20 3.09 -13.03
N GLY A 89 5.30 3.64 -12.20
CA GLY A 89 4.09 4.31 -12.67
C GLY A 89 3.06 3.30 -13.16
N ILE A 90 1.82 3.41 -12.67
CA ILE A 90 0.73 2.57 -13.18
C ILE A 90 0.28 3.07 -14.55
N ILE A 91 0.34 4.38 -14.78
CA ILE A 91 0.04 5.01 -16.07
C ILE A 91 1.36 5.44 -16.70
N GLY A 92 1.81 4.68 -17.68
CA GLY A 92 2.97 5.01 -18.50
C GLY A 92 4.31 4.88 -17.79
N ASN A 93 4.77 5.94 -17.12
CA ASN A 93 5.98 5.95 -16.30
C ASN A 93 5.77 6.76 -15.01
N GLU A 94 6.63 6.54 -14.03
CA GLU A 94 6.60 7.13 -12.68
C GLU A 94 6.62 8.66 -12.67
N GLY A 95 7.19 9.30 -13.70
CA GLY A 95 7.26 10.75 -13.84
C GLY A 95 5.99 11.41 -14.37
N GLN A 96 4.94 10.65 -14.71
CA GLN A 96 3.70 11.23 -15.24
C GLN A 96 2.75 11.70 -14.15
N ASP A 97 2.30 12.95 -14.27
CA ASP A 97 1.35 13.60 -13.36
C ASP A 97 0.05 12.80 -13.16
N ALA A 98 -0.39 12.03 -14.15
CA ALA A 98 -1.58 11.19 -14.05
C ALA A 98 -1.51 10.18 -12.88
N ASN A 99 -0.30 9.73 -12.50
CA ASN A 99 -0.10 8.81 -11.37
C ASN A 99 -0.42 9.46 -10.01
N LEU A 100 -0.51 10.79 -9.93
CA LEU A 100 -0.95 11.49 -8.72
C LEU A 100 -2.41 11.18 -8.36
N LEU A 101 -3.23 10.75 -9.33
CA LEU A 101 -4.61 10.32 -9.06
C LEU A 101 -4.70 9.14 -8.08
N TYR A 102 -3.72 8.22 -8.11
CA TYR A 102 -3.65 7.14 -7.13
C TYR A 102 -3.36 7.65 -5.70
N GLY A 103 -2.85 8.87 -5.57
CA GLY A 103 -2.75 9.62 -4.31
C GLY A 103 -4.08 9.69 -3.55
N ALA A 104 -5.20 9.84 -4.27
CA ALA A 104 -6.54 9.90 -3.68
C ALA A 104 -6.91 8.63 -2.89
N VAL A 105 -6.38 7.47 -3.28
CA VAL A 105 -6.63 6.19 -2.63
C VAL A 105 -6.04 6.19 -1.21
N PHE A 106 -4.83 6.74 -1.05
CA PHE A 106 -4.20 6.89 0.27
C PHE A 106 -4.95 7.88 1.14
N ILE A 107 -5.43 8.99 0.57
CA ILE A 107 -6.23 9.99 1.29
C ILE A 107 -7.53 9.38 1.80
N VAL A 108 -8.28 8.68 0.93
CA VAL A 108 -9.52 7.99 1.30
C VAL A 108 -9.26 6.92 2.34
N GLY A 109 -8.22 6.11 2.16
CA GLY A 109 -7.82 5.08 3.10
C GLY A 109 -7.47 5.66 4.48
N LEU A 110 -6.67 6.73 4.53
CA LEU A 110 -6.25 7.36 5.78
C LEU A 110 -7.42 8.04 6.50
N ILE A 111 -8.12 8.94 5.82
CA ILE A 111 -9.26 9.68 6.40
C ILE A 111 -10.35 8.70 6.84
N GLY A 112 -10.70 7.74 5.98
CA GLY A 112 -11.69 6.73 6.33
C GLY A 112 -11.28 5.87 7.51
N SER A 113 -9.99 5.50 7.62
CA SER A 113 -9.49 4.72 8.77
C SER A 113 -9.56 5.50 10.08
N LEU A 114 -9.23 6.80 10.04
CA LEU A 114 -9.31 7.70 11.19
C LEU A 114 -10.77 7.92 11.63
N ILE A 115 -11.69 8.17 10.69
CA ILE A 115 -13.13 8.30 10.98
C ILE A 115 -13.68 6.99 11.55
N ALA A 116 -13.31 5.86 10.96
CA ALA A 116 -13.68 4.53 11.44
C ALA A 116 -13.06 4.19 12.80
N ARG A 117 -12.06 4.96 13.26
CA ARG A 117 -11.23 4.67 14.43
C ARG A 117 -10.68 3.24 14.40
N PHE A 118 -10.35 2.77 13.20
CA PHE A 118 -9.90 1.40 12.92
C PHE A 118 -10.88 0.28 13.35
N LYS A 119 -12.16 0.57 13.58
CA LYS A 119 -13.17 -0.45 13.88
C LYS A 119 -13.51 -1.26 12.63
N ALA A 120 -13.69 -2.57 12.78
CA ALA A 120 -13.90 -3.50 11.65
C ALA A 120 -15.03 -3.07 10.70
N ARG A 121 -16.20 -2.70 11.24
CA ARG A 121 -17.33 -2.25 10.42
C ARG A 121 -17.01 -0.98 9.61
N GLY A 122 -16.27 -0.03 10.19
CA GLY A 122 -15.88 1.18 9.48
C GLY A 122 -14.81 0.91 8.43
N MET A 123 -13.81 0.09 8.76
CA MET A 123 -12.74 -0.31 7.83
C MET A 123 -13.27 -1.03 6.59
N PHE A 124 -14.35 -1.81 6.71
CA PHE A 124 -15.05 -2.39 5.55
C PHE A 124 -15.45 -1.30 4.55
N TYR A 125 -16.15 -0.25 5.00
CA TYR A 125 -16.58 0.84 4.12
C TYR A 125 -15.40 1.66 3.59
N THR A 126 -14.39 1.92 4.43
CA THR A 126 -13.16 2.62 4.03
C THR A 126 -12.46 1.91 2.87
N LEU A 127 -12.32 0.58 2.94
CA LEU A 127 -11.61 -0.18 1.92
C LEU A 127 -12.45 -0.40 0.65
N ILE A 128 -13.77 -0.50 0.77
CA ILE A 128 -14.65 -0.45 -0.40
C ILE A 128 -14.54 0.92 -1.10
N ALA A 129 -14.53 2.02 -0.33
CA ALA A 129 -14.34 3.36 -0.90
C ALA A 129 -12.96 3.51 -1.56
N ALA A 130 -11.89 2.97 -0.94
CA ALA A 130 -10.56 2.94 -1.52
C ALA A 130 -10.51 2.13 -2.82
N ALA A 131 -11.17 0.96 -2.88
CA ALA A 131 -11.27 0.14 -4.09
C ALA A 131 -12.02 0.85 -5.23
N ILE A 132 -13.10 1.56 -4.91
CA ILE A 132 -13.83 2.38 -5.90
C ILE A 132 -12.93 3.52 -6.38
N THR A 133 -12.26 4.22 -5.46
CA THR A 133 -11.32 5.31 -5.80
C THR A 133 -10.19 4.82 -6.70
N GLN A 134 -9.64 3.63 -6.40
CA GLN A 134 -8.62 2.97 -7.22
C GLN A 134 -9.10 2.74 -8.66
N MET A 135 -10.35 2.31 -8.84
CA MET A 135 -10.91 2.08 -10.17
C MET A 135 -11.28 3.39 -10.88
N LEU A 136 -11.67 4.44 -10.16
CA LEU A 136 -11.98 5.75 -10.74
C LEU A 136 -10.73 6.46 -11.28
N ALA A 137 -9.55 6.23 -10.69
CA ALA A 137 -8.30 6.85 -11.12
C ALA A 137 -8.00 6.66 -12.62
N PRO A 138 -7.97 5.44 -13.20
CA PRO A 138 -7.72 5.28 -14.64
C PRO A 138 -8.87 5.83 -15.52
N PHE A 139 -10.12 5.84 -15.06
CA PHE A 139 -11.21 6.50 -15.80
C PHE A 139 -11.02 8.02 -15.86
N ALA A 140 -10.71 8.65 -14.72
CA ALA A 140 -10.41 10.08 -14.67
C ALA A 140 -9.18 10.42 -15.52
N ALA A 141 -8.14 9.59 -15.44
CA ALA A 141 -6.95 9.74 -16.27
C ALA A 141 -7.30 9.68 -17.77
N TYR A 142 -8.17 8.75 -18.18
CA TYR A 142 -8.56 8.59 -19.58
C TYR A 142 -9.32 9.81 -20.14
N ILE A 143 -10.07 10.51 -19.29
CA ILE A 143 -10.84 11.70 -19.68
C ILE A 143 -9.94 12.94 -19.75
N ILE A 144 -9.02 13.10 -18.79
CA ILE A 144 -8.18 14.29 -18.66
C ILE A 144 -6.94 14.20 -19.57
N TRP A 145 -6.34 13.02 -19.68
CA TRP A 145 -5.12 12.73 -20.44
C TRP A 145 -5.34 11.57 -21.43
N THR A 146 -6.13 11.84 -22.47
CA THR A 146 -6.51 10.88 -23.51
C THR A 146 -5.29 10.35 -24.30
N PRO A 147 -5.20 9.06 -24.65
CA PRO A 147 -4.19 8.59 -25.60
C PRO A 147 -4.33 9.33 -26.96
N PRO A 148 -3.24 9.83 -27.60
CA PRO A 148 -1.83 9.64 -27.24
C PRO A 148 -1.18 10.82 -26.49
N THR A 149 -1.95 11.71 -25.83
CA THR A 149 -1.40 12.93 -25.19
C THR A 149 -0.36 12.60 -24.11
N ILE A 150 -0.51 11.46 -23.43
CA ILE A 150 0.48 10.87 -22.53
C ILE A 150 0.70 9.40 -22.89
N SER A 151 1.79 8.82 -22.41
CA SER A 151 2.04 7.39 -22.58
C SER A 151 1.17 6.57 -21.64
N TRP A 152 0.45 5.60 -22.19
CA TRP A 152 -0.32 4.59 -21.47
C TRP A 152 0.37 3.23 -21.49
N SER A 153 1.72 3.23 -21.55
CA SER A 153 2.51 2.00 -21.50
C SER A 153 2.18 1.18 -20.23
N PRO A 154 2.08 -0.16 -20.32
CA PRO A 154 2.25 -0.97 -21.53
C PRO A 154 1.02 -0.95 -22.47
N SER A 155 -0.18 -0.72 -21.93
CA SER A 155 -1.40 -0.46 -22.71
C SER A 155 -2.50 0.11 -21.81
N VAL A 156 -3.51 0.76 -22.41
CA VAL A 156 -4.72 1.19 -21.68
C VAL A 156 -5.33 0.03 -20.89
N PHE A 157 -5.48 -1.14 -21.52
CA PHE A 157 -5.95 -2.34 -20.84
C PHE A 157 -5.08 -2.72 -19.63
N GLY A 158 -3.74 -2.67 -19.78
CA GLY A 158 -2.79 -2.95 -18.71
C GLY A 158 -2.97 -2.05 -17.49
N VAL A 159 -3.21 -0.75 -17.70
CA VAL A 159 -3.50 0.21 -16.62
C VAL A 159 -4.76 -0.19 -15.85
N PHE A 160 -5.85 -0.49 -16.55
CA PHE A 160 -7.11 -0.91 -15.91
C PHE A 160 -6.97 -2.27 -15.21
N PHE A 161 -6.24 -3.21 -15.80
CA PHE A 161 -5.98 -4.52 -15.21
C PHE A 161 -5.19 -4.40 -13.91
N MET A 162 -4.09 -3.63 -13.91
CA MET A 162 -3.29 -3.36 -12.71
C MET A 162 -4.12 -2.65 -11.63
N SER A 163 -4.95 -1.68 -12.02
CA SER A 163 -5.87 -1.00 -11.10
C SER A 163 -6.87 -1.98 -10.47
N GLY A 164 -7.40 -2.91 -11.27
CA GLY A 164 -8.28 -3.98 -10.82
C GLY A 164 -7.62 -4.92 -9.81
N PHE A 165 -6.34 -5.26 -10.03
CA PHE A 165 -5.57 -6.06 -9.07
C PHE A 165 -5.48 -5.38 -7.70
N PHE A 166 -5.13 -4.09 -7.64
CA PHE A 166 -5.08 -3.34 -6.38
C PHE A 166 -6.45 -3.17 -5.73
N ALA A 167 -7.49 -2.87 -6.53
CA ALA A 167 -8.86 -2.78 -6.04
C ALA A 167 -9.31 -4.11 -5.41
N LEU A 168 -8.93 -5.25 -5.99
CA LEU A 168 -9.22 -6.58 -5.45
C LEU A 168 -8.57 -6.79 -4.08
N LEU A 169 -7.32 -6.38 -3.87
CA LEU A 169 -6.67 -6.47 -2.55
C LEU A 169 -7.46 -5.70 -1.48
N PHE A 170 -7.93 -4.49 -1.80
CA PHE A 170 -8.77 -3.71 -0.90
C PHE A 170 -10.13 -4.36 -0.65
N VAL A 171 -10.78 -4.94 -1.68
CA VAL A 171 -12.04 -5.67 -1.53
C VAL A 171 -11.86 -6.93 -0.67
N VAL A 172 -10.79 -7.71 -0.86
CA VAL A 172 -10.49 -8.89 -0.03
C VAL A 172 -10.31 -8.48 1.42
N SER A 173 -9.50 -7.44 1.68
CA SER A 173 -9.32 -6.88 3.02
C SER A 173 -10.64 -6.41 3.63
N ALA A 174 -11.47 -5.69 2.86
CA ALA A 174 -12.79 -5.25 3.30
C ALA A 174 -13.67 -6.44 3.72
N MET A 175 -13.72 -7.48 2.90
CA MET A 175 -14.53 -8.68 3.16
C MET A 175 -14.06 -9.42 4.43
N LEU A 176 -12.76 -9.43 4.72
CA LEU A 176 -12.24 -9.96 5.98
C LEU A 176 -12.65 -9.10 7.17
N PHE A 177 -12.63 -7.77 7.06
CA PHE A 177 -13.17 -6.89 8.12
C PHE A 177 -14.66 -7.09 8.35
N ARG A 178 -15.44 -7.31 7.28
CA ARG A 178 -16.86 -7.63 7.39
C ARG A 178 -17.07 -8.92 8.19
N ARG A 179 -16.26 -9.95 7.98
CA ARG A 179 -16.30 -11.19 8.79
C ARG A 179 -15.94 -10.91 10.25
N ALA A 180 -14.84 -10.20 10.50
CA ALA A 180 -14.40 -9.85 11.85
C ALA A 180 -15.40 -8.99 12.65
N SER A 181 -16.34 -8.32 11.97
CA SER A 181 -17.41 -7.52 12.60
C SER A 181 -18.64 -8.32 13.04
N LYS A 182 -18.78 -9.56 12.56
CA LYS A 182 -19.93 -10.43 12.85
C LYS A 182 -19.65 -11.44 13.97
N ASP A 183 -18.38 -11.81 14.12
CA ASP A 183 -17.84 -12.52 15.30
C ASP A 183 -17.65 -11.52 16.46
#